data_AF-A0A455B115-F1
#
_entry.id   AF-A0A455B115-F1
#
_cell.length_a   1.000
_cell.length_b   1.000
_cell.length_c   1.000
_cell.angle_alpha   90.00
_cell.angle_beta   90.00
_cell.angle_gamma   90.00
#
_symmetry.space_group_name_H-M   'P 1'
#
loop_
_entity.id
_entity.type
_entity.pdbx_description
1 polymer ?
#
loop_
_entity_poly.entity_id
_entity_poly.type
_entity_poly.pdbx_seq_one_letter_code
_entity_poly.pdbx_strand_id
1 'polypeptide(L)'
;GTTQTKTSGLDADSDPLTKEKAGFPEASACPPEKGPTLNEEPPGPEPRFGALSMEIFHSRIACLPGGRDRAGRPLLLVSTTKGPWEAPWCTASEVTKLFSYLCTIPRPEDKTKGLAVVIDARKQPPHPGLVSALQATQALVPTSIRAMLFLGEQEAALQLEALSDFQVEVLTSLKALSHHVDPSQLPMALEGPFPYCHGEWVQFFQKLDPFLADLRQASSLLKASIKEFEKGDPPGGVQEASRCLSKSKELMEAVLRDPGLLGLQREGGATLARLRQEGSRLNFNPDVRSHLAEAAALYGLVDEQLHVLVTVSNHLLRRLELRVRLGRLEAAIHQVSNWMEQEGSQCLQVLTPKDGSLETVEKAHAEFEDFFLQAAAQYRRGLELCKQAARLGAAARAREAGGTELPELAGFTFTQRAFQAKLTHFYMAAERQRTDLETLLHLHHFCKKMTWFHMDCQDLMAQLRLDKAQRASPGDQRRLHRYLQRLASEFPAEKLTAMRLQVASLSWEGLGQDLWEEARERHEEIQTLLKKALAHCPHPAGLPSHPAGRELRGAAAKGQGLNGEVTYRGRWDLPLQDSLGLDRLPKSCW
;
A
#
# COMPACT_ATOMS: atom_id res chain seq x y z
N GLY A 1 -21.52 29.67 -60.19
CA GLY A 1 -20.92 30.17 -61.44
C GLY A 1 -19.53 30.62 -61.08
N THR A 2 -18.46 30.23 -61.76
CA THR A 2 -18.08 30.31 -63.19
C THR A 2 -16.79 29.45 -63.24
N THR A 3 -16.45 28.59 -64.20
CA THR A 3 -16.29 28.65 -65.67
C THR A 3 -15.81 27.23 -66.09
N GLN A 4 -16.45 26.52 -67.03
CA GLN A 4 -16.02 26.33 -68.45
C GLN A 4 -14.63 25.65 -68.61
N THR A 5 -14.36 24.59 -69.40
CA THR A 5 -15.03 23.94 -70.54
C THR A 5 -14.44 22.52 -70.77
N LYS A 6 -15.21 21.63 -71.40
CA LYS A 6 -14.91 20.23 -71.80
C LYS A 6 -14.11 20.10 -73.12
N THR A 7 -13.83 18.82 -73.46
CA THR A 7 -13.53 18.17 -74.76
C THR A 7 -12.05 17.98 -75.06
N SER A 8 -11.52 16.88 -75.60
CA SER A 8 -11.93 15.51 -75.97
C SER A 8 -10.75 14.92 -76.77
N GLY A 9 -10.50 13.61 -76.79
CA GLY A 9 -9.65 13.01 -77.85
C GLY A 9 -8.91 11.73 -77.46
N LEU A 10 -9.01 10.74 -78.33
CA LEU A 10 -8.60 9.32 -78.24
C LEU A 10 -7.24 9.05 -78.91
N ASP A 11 -6.87 7.75 -78.86
CA ASP A 11 -5.85 7.02 -79.66
C ASP A 11 -4.44 6.95 -79.05
N ALA A 12 -3.61 5.93 -79.21
CA ALA A 12 -3.67 4.48 -79.46
C ALA A 12 -2.19 4.04 -79.51
N ASP A 13 -1.92 2.75 -79.34
CA ASP A 13 -0.72 2.02 -79.80
C ASP A 13 0.64 2.12 -79.04
N SER A 14 0.95 0.99 -78.37
CA SER A 14 1.94 -0.01 -78.82
C SER A 14 3.46 0.27 -78.79
N ASP A 15 4.11 -0.44 -77.84
CA ASP A 15 5.18 -1.43 -78.07
C ASP A 15 6.67 -0.96 -78.19
N PRO A 16 7.70 -1.85 -78.21
CA PRO A 16 8.50 -2.14 -77.01
C PRO A 16 10.04 -2.13 -77.22
N LEU A 17 10.77 -2.48 -76.13
CA LEU A 17 12.08 -3.17 -76.08
C LEU A 17 13.25 -2.67 -76.96
N THR A 18 14.32 -2.18 -76.31
CA THR A 18 15.68 -2.68 -76.60
C THR A 18 16.64 -2.44 -75.44
N LYS A 19 17.66 -3.30 -75.41
CA LYS A 19 18.43 -3.83 -74.28
C LYS A 19 19.91 -3.53 -74.57
N GLU A 20 20.68 -3.14 -73.55
CA GLU A 20 22.16 -3.24 -73.37
C GLU A 20 22.67 -1.98 -72.64
N LYS A 21 23.67 -2.00 -71.74
CA LYS A 21 24.43 -3.01 -70.99
C LYS A 21 25.29 -2.20 -70.01
N ALA A 22 25.53 -2.69 -68.79
CA ALA A 22 26.83 -2.69 -68.08
C ALA A 22 26.62 -2.90 -66.57
N GLY A 23 27.09 -4.05 -66.05
CA GLY A 23 27.26 -4.32 -64.61
C GLY A 23 28.46 -3.55 -64.04
N PHE A 24 28.85 -3.62 -62.76
CA PHE A 24 28.67 -4.49 -61.59
C PHE A 24 29.13 -3.63 -60.35
N PRO A 25 29.20 -4.09 -59.07
CA PRO A 25 28.78 -5.36 -58.46
C PRO A 25 27.93 -5.22 -57.15
N GLU A 26 27.46 -6.38 -56.72
CA GLU A 26 26.81 -6.72 -55.44
C GLU A 26 27.58 -6.32 -54.17
N ALA A 27 26.82 -5.93 -53.15
CA ALA A 27 27.17 -6.09 -51.74
C ALA A 27 26.03 -6.81 -51.03
N SER A 28 26.40 -7.83 -50.26
CA SER A 28 25.55 -8.80 -49.56
C SER A 28 24.52 -8.18 -48.62
N ALA A 29 23.27 -8.63 -48.71
CA ALA A 29 22.25 -8.40 -47.69
C ALA A 29 22.08 -9.67 -46.84
N CYS A 30 22.42 -9.59 -45.55
CA CYS A 30 21.99 -10.56 -44.53
C CYS A 30 20.48 -10.43 -44.29
N PRO A 31 19.72 -11.53 -44.12
CA PRO A 31 18.36 -11.46 -43.57
C PRO A 31 18.41 -11.35 -42.02
N PRO A 32 17.37 -10.77 -41.40
CA PRO A 32 17.35 -10.46 -39.97
C PRO A 32 17.07 -11.71 -39.11
N GLU A 33 17.69 -11.73 -37.94
CA GLU A 33 17.49 -12.74 -36.89
C GLU A 33 16.01 -12.82 -36.48
N LYS A 34 15.40 -13.99 -36.69
CA LYS A 34 14.18 -14.39 -35.98
C LYS A 34 14.57 -14.80 -34.56
N GLY A 35 14.20 -13.99 -33.58
CA GLY A 35 14.14 -14.43 -32.19
C GLY A 35 13.14 -15.59 -32.04
N PRO A 36 13.36 -16.55 -31.12
CA PRO A 36 12.46 -17.67 -30.97
C PRO A 36 11.24 -17.23 -30.15
N THR A 37 10.12 -16.98 -30.83
CA THR A 37 8.78 -17.08 -30.25
C THR A 37 8.16 -18.41 -30.68
N LEU A 38 8.18 -19.40 -29.80
CA LEU A 38 7.26 -20.53 -29.88
C LEU A 38 6.76 -20.85 -28.48
N ASN A 39 5.47 -20.54 -28.26
CA ASN A 39 4.63 -21.24 -27.31
C ASN A 39 4.67 -22.73 -27.70
N GLU A 40 5.50 -23.51 -27.03
CA GLU A 40 5.30 -24.95 -26.99
C GLU A 40 4.16 -25.23 -26.01
N GLU A 41 3.11 -25.89 -26.52
CA GLU A 41 2.22 -26.67 -25.68
C GLU A 41 3.06 -27.57 -24.76
N PRO A 42 2.71 -27.70 -23.46
CA PRO A 42 3.48 -28.55 -22.58
C PRO A 42 3.46 -29.99 -23.14
N PRO A 43 4.60 -30.69 -23.19
CA PRO A 43 4.61 -32.09 -23.57
C PRO A 43 3.62 -32.84 -22.67
N GLY A 44 2.89 -33.80 -23.24
CA GLY A 44 1.97 -34.66 -22.48
C GLY A 44 2.65 -35.20 -21.22
N PRO A 45 1.88 -35.57 -20.17
CA PRO A 45 2.40 -35.78 -18.83
C PRO A 45 3.63 -36.69 -18.86
N GLU A 46 4.79 -36.15 -18.50
CA GLU A 46 6.04 -36.90 -18.46
C GLU A 46 5.85 -38.18 -17.65
N PRO A 47 6.38 -39.33 -18.10
CA PRO A 47 6.30 -40.58 -17.34
C PRO A 47 6.89 -40.35 -15.94
N ARG A 48 6.08 -40.60 -14.89
CA ARG A 48 6.48 -40.41 -13.48
C ARG A 48 6.65 -41.75 -12.78
N PHE A 49 7.58 -41.83 -11.82
CA PHE A 49 7.76 -43.01 -10.96
C PHE A 49 6.45 -43.45 -10.29
N GLY A 50 5.58 -42.52 -9.88
CA GLY A 50 4.29 -42.83 -9.24
C GLY A 50 3.22 -43.45 -10.16
N ALA A 51 3.45 -43.51 -11.49
CA ALA A 51 2.52 -44.10 -12.46
C ALA A 51 2.80 -45.58 -12.75
N LEU A 52 3.82 -46.15 -12.12
CA LEU A 52 4.33 -47.50 -12.32
C LEU A 52 4.10 -48.36 -11.07
N SER A 53 3.86 -49.65 -11.28
CA SER A 53 3.79 -50.64 -10.20
C SER A 53 5.12 -50.74 -9.44
N MET A 54 5.13 -50.94 -8.13
CA MET A 54 6.40 -51.07 -7.39
C MET A 54 7.13 -52.36 -7.77
N GLU A 55 6.37 -53.38 -8.14
CA GLU A 55 6.85 -54.67 -8.62
C GLU A 55 7.72 -54.50 -9.88
N ILE A 56 7.30 -53.69 -10.87
CA ILE A 56 8.07 -53.49 -12.11
C ILE A 56 9.40 -52.80 -11.84
N PHE A 57 9.45 -51.84 -10.90
CA PHE A 57 10.69 -51.16 -10.53
C PHE A 57 11.65 -52.05 -9.77
N HIS A 58 11.16 -52.95 -8.90
CA HIS A 58 12.02 -53.86 -8.15
C HIS A 58 12.42 -55.13 -8.92
N SER A 59 11.81 -55.36 -10.10
CA SER A 59 11.97 -56.57 -10.91
C SER A 59 13.36 -56.81 -11.51
N ARG A 60 14.18 -55.75 -11.64
CA ARG A 60 15.45 -55.75 -12.42
C ARG A 60 15.31 -56.09 -13.91
N ILE A 61 14.10 -56.05 -14.47
CA ILE A 61 13.88 -56.23 -15.92
C ILE A 61 14.71 -55.21 -16.71
N ALA A 62 14.73 -53.97 -16.25
CA ALA A 62 15.50 -52.88 -16.82
C ALA A 62 16.28 -52.15 -15.71
N CYS A 63 17.56 -51.89 -15.93
CA CYS A 63 18.43 -51.20 -14.99
C CYS A 63 19.21 -50.10 -15.70
N LEU A 64 19.24 -48.90 -15.11
CA LEU A 64 20.05 -47.78 -15.58
C LEU A 64 21.22 -47.54 -14.61
N PRO A 65 22.32 -48.32 -14.70
CA PRO A 65 23.41 -48.27 -13.72
C PRO A 65 24.14 -46.93 -13.67
N GLY A 66 24.13 -46.17 -14.76
CA GLY A 66 24.85 -44.89 -14.90
C GLY A 66 26.10 -45.00 -15.78
N GLY A 67 26.50 -46.22 -16.17
CA GLY A 67 27.58 -46.44 -17.13
C GLY A 67 27.24 -45.90 -18.52
N ARG A 68 28.28 -45.66 -19.33
CA ARG A 68 28.17 -45.15 -20.71
C ARG A 68 28.85 -46.09 -21.71
N ASP A 69 28.33 -46.14 -22.93
CA ASP A 69 29.03 -46.77 -24.04
C ASP A 69 30.20 -45.90 -24.54
N ARG A 70 30.97 -46.38 -25.52
CA ARG A 70 32.10 -45.62 -26.10
C ARG A 70 31.67 -44.37 -26.86
N ALA A 71 30.40 -44.25 -27.26
CA ALA A 71 29.83 -43.05 -27.85
C ALA A 71 29.30 -42.07 -26.78
N GLY A 72 29.43 -42.40 -25.49
CA GLY A 72 28.95 -41.58 -24.37
C GLY A 72 27.44 -41.66 -24.13
N ARG A 73 26.74 -42.66 -24.70
CA ARG A 73 25.30 -42.90 -24.50
C ARG A 73 25.05 -43.62 -23.17
N PRO A 74 24.01 -43.25 -22.41
CA PRO A 74 23.64 -43.97 -21.20
C PRO A 74 23.29 -45.44 -21.49
N LEU A 75 23.84 -46.35 -20.68
CA LEU A 75 23.58 -47.78 -20.79
C LEU A 75 22.27 -48.14 -20.07
N LEU A 76 21.33 -48.71 -20.82
CA LEU A 76 20.16 -49.38 -20.28
C LEU A 76 20.38 -50.89 -20.36
N LEU A 77 20.44 -51.56 -19.22
CA LEU A 77 20.62 -53.01 -19.16
C LEU A 77 19.26 -53.69 -19.04
N VAL A 78 19.01 -54.65 -19.92
CA VAL A 78 17.77 -55.43 -19.95
C VAL A 78 18.09 -56.89 -19.67
N SER A 79 17.45 -57.47 -18.65
CA SER A 79 17.62 -58.88 -18.30
C SER A 79 16.53 -59.73 -18.92
N THR A 80 16.87 -60.89 -19.47
CA THR A 80 15.92 -61.90 -19.98
C THR A 80 15.55 -62.97 -18.94
N THR A 81 15.86 -62.76 -17.67
CA THR A 81 15.63 -63.75 -16.60
C THR A 81 14.15 -64.10 -16.47
N LYS A 82 13.80 -65.38 -16.67
CA LYS A 82 12.42 -65.89 -16.79
C LYS A 82 11.43 -65.41 -15.71
N GLY A 83 11.82 -65.36 -14.44
CA GLY A 83 10.92 -65.12 -13.30
C GLY A 83 10.07 -63.84 -13.40
N PRO A 84 10.67 -62.64 -13.45
CA PRO A 84 9.94 -61.39 -13.62
C PRO A 84 9.03 -61.33 -14.84
N TRP A 85 9.45 -61.89 -15.97
CA TRP A 85 8.70 -61.84 -17.23
C TRP A 85 7.42 -62.70 -17.24
N GLU A 86 7.36 -63.75 -16.42
CA GLU A 86 6.18 -64.60 -16.28
C GLU A 86 5.18 -64.09 -15.23
N ALA A 87 5.54 -63.03 -14.48
CA ALA A 87 4.68 -62.51 -13.44
C ALA A 87 3.44 -61.80 -14.02
N PRO A 88 2.24 -61.94 -13.42
CA PRO A 88 1.00 -61.35 -13.96
C PRO A 88 1.03 -59.82 -14.10
N TRP A 89 1.82 -59.12 -13.28
CA TRP A 89 2.00 -57.68 -13.34
C TRP A 89 2.97 -57.23 -14.45
N CYS A 90 3.78 -58.15 -14.99
CA CYS A 90 4.79 -57.84 -16.02
C CYS A 90 4.16 -57.89 -17.43
N THR A 91 3.37 -56.88 -17.75
CA THR A 91 2.80 -56.72 -19.10
C THR A 91 3.74 -55.91 -20.01
N ALA A 92 3.62 -56.06 -21.33
CA ALA A 92 4.35 -55.23 -22.28
C ALA A 92 4.11 -53.73 -22.04
N SER A 93 2.88 -53.35 -21.65
CA SER A 93 2.54 -51.96 -21.31
C SER A 93 3.28 -51.44 -20.07
N GLU A 94 3.37 -52.23 -19.00
CA GLU A 94 4.13 -51.85 -17.80
C GLU A 94 5.63 -51.73 -18.09
N VAL A 95 6.19 -52.62 -18.92
CA VAL A 95 7.58 -52.55 -19.36
C VAL A 95 7.81 -51.32 -20.27
N THR A 96 6.88 -50.99 -21.16
CA THR A 96 6.94 -49.75 -21.95
C THR A 96 6.97 -48.52 -21.04
N LYS A 97 6.08 -48.44 -20.06
CA LYS A 97 6.07 -47.32 -19.09
C LYS A 97 7.39 -47.25 -18.33
N LEU A 98 7.97 -48.39 -17.93
CA LEU A 98 9.28 -48.44 -17.27
C LEU A 98 10.37 -47.89 -18.18
N PHE A 99 10.45 -48.34 -19.43
CA PHE A 99 11.43 -47.83 -20.38
C PHE A 99 11.24 -46.33 -20.65
N SER A 100 10.01 -45.88 -20.90
CA SER A 100 9.70 -44.46 -21.10
C SER A 100 10.14 -43.61 -19.89
N TYR A 101 9.94 -44.11 -18.66
CA TYR A 101 10.45 -43.47 -17.46
C TYR A 101 11.99 -43.45 -17.41
N LEU A 102 12.65 -44.59 -17.66
CA LEU A 102 14.12 -44.65 -17.65
C LEU A 102 14.76 -43.74 -18.72
N CYS A 103 14.05 -43.44 -19.82
CA CYS A 103 14.47 -42.46 -20.81
C CYS A 103 14.47 -41.00 -20.29
N THR A 104 13.74 -40.68 -19.21
CA THR A 104 13.69 -39.33 -18.64
C THR A 104 14.84 -39.05 -17.66
N ILE A 105 15.50 -40.09 -17.15
CA ILE A 105 16.52 -40.01 -16.10
C ILE A 105 17.86 -39.46 -16.59
N PRO A 106 18.38 -39.81 -17.78
CA PRO A 106 19.63 -39.25 -18.25
C PRO A 106 19.67 -37.73 -18.19
N ARG A 107 20.86 -37.18 -17.95
CA ARG A 107 21.07 -35.73 -17.96
C ARG A 107 20.60 -35.10 -19.28
N PRO A 108 20.07 -33.86 -19.28
CA PRO A 108 19.58 -33.20 -20.50
C PRO A 108 20.58 -33.25 -21.67
N GLU A 109 21.88 -33.06 -21.40
CA GLU A 109 22.95 -33.13 -22.40
C GLU A 109 23.21 -34.55 -22.97
N ASP A 110 22.80 -35.60 -22.25
CA ASP A 110 22.93 -36.99 -22.67
C ASP A 110 21.64 -37.52 -23.32
N LYS A 111 20.47 -36.93 -23.03
CA LYS A 111 19.17 -37.32 -23.63
C LYS A 111 19.19 -37.24 -25.16
N THR A 112 19.85 -36.23 -25.73
CA THR A 112 19.95 -36.03 -27.19
C THR A 112 20.75 -37.13 -27.90
N LYS A 113 21.60 -37.88 -27.17
CA LYS A 113 22.39 -38.99 -27.71
C LYS A 113 21.59 -40.30 -27.79
N GLY A 114 20.46 -40.37 -27.07
CA GLY A 114 19.69 -41.58 -26.87
C GLY A 114 20.42 -42.62 -26.00
N LEU A 115 19.70 -43.68 -25.64
CA LEU A 115 20.18 -44.80 -24.85
C LEU A 115 20.88 -45.86 -25.72
N ALA A 116 21.87 -46.52 -25.14
CA ALA A 116 22.41 -47.77 -25.65
C ALA A 116 21.84 -48.93 -24.80
N VAL A 117 21.00 -49.76 -25.40
CA VAL A 117 20.32 -50.87 -24.72
C VAL A 117 21.16 -52.13 -24.85
N VAL A 118 21.55 -52.73 -23.73
CA VAL A 118 22.25 -54.01 -23.67
C VAL A 118 21.27 -55.08 -23.18
N ILE A 119 20.92 -56.04 -24.05
CA ILE A 119 20.03 -57.15 -23.72
C ILE A 119 20.90 -58.36 -23.37
N ASP A 120 20.94 -58.73 -22.08
CA ASP A 120 21.68 -59.92 -21.62
C ASP A 120 20.82 -61.17 -21.76
N ALA A 121 21.02 -61.88 -22.87
CA ALA A 121 20.31 -63.11 -23.24
C ALA A 121 21.18 -64.37 -23.09
N ARG A 122 22.35 -64.28 -22.43
CA ARG A 122 23.28 -65.42 -22.26
C ARG A 122 22.65 -66.63 -21.56
N LYS A 123 21.61 -66.41 -20.74
CA LYS A 123 20.95 -67.46 -19.95
C LYS A 123 19.62 -67.90 -20.54
N GLN A 124 18.88 -67.00 -21.18
CA GLN A 124 17.51 -67.21 -21.67
C GLN A 124 17.24 -66.29 -22.87
N PRO A 125 16.45 -66.72 -23.86
CA PRO A 125 16.03 -65.87 -24.98
C PRO A 125 15.12 -64.71 -24.52
N PRO A 126 15.03 -63.61 -25.28
CA PRO A 126 14.16 -62.49 -24.96
C PRO A 126 12.69 -62.89 -24.96
N HIS A 127 11.93 -62.40 -23.97
CA HIS A 127 10.48 -62.60 -23.91
C HIS A 127 9.77 -61.78 -24.99
N PRO A 128 8.71 -62.27 -25.67
CA PRO A 128 8.01 -61.52 -26.72
C PRO A 128 7.51 -60.14 -26.27
N GLY A 129 7.11 -60.02 -25.00
CA GLY A 129 6.68 -58.74 -24.42
C GLY A 129 7.77 -57.66 -24.40
N LEU A 130 9.06 -58.04 -24.40
CA LEU A 130 10.19 -57.09 -24.52
C LEU A 130 10.19 -56.41 -25.88
N VAL A 131 10.01 -57.18 -26.96
CA VAL A 131 10.00 -56.69 -28.34
C VAL A 131 8.89 -55.65 -28.52
N SER A 132 7.67 -56.01 -28.09
CA SER A 132 6.53 -55.09 -28.12
C SER A 132 6.78 -53.84 -27.27
N ALA A 133 7.40 -53.99 -26.09
CA ALA A 133 7.67 -52.87 -25.21
C ALA A 133 8.69 -51.88 -25.80
N LEU A 134 9.74 -52.38 -26.45
CA LEU A 134 10.77 -51.57 -27.12
C LEU A 134 10.16 -50.76 -28.28
N GLN A 135 9.37 -51.40 -29.15
CA GLN A 135 8.66 -50.72 -30.24
C GLN A 135 7.74 -49.63 -29.72
N ALA A 136 6.91 -49.95 -28.72
CA ALA A 136 5.99 -48.99 -28.13
C ALA A 136 6.74 -47.82 -27.46
N THR A 137 7.90 -48.08 -26.82
CA THR A 137 8.74 -47.04 -26.22
C THR A 137 9.29 -46.09 -27.27
N GLN A 138 9.82 -46.63 -28.38
CA GLN A 138 10.36 -45.82 -29.47
C GLN A 138 9.28 -45.00 -30.18
N ALA A 139 8.04 -45.52 -30.27
CA ALA A 139 6.90 -44.78 -30.78
C ALA A 139 6.45 -43.63 -29.85
N LEU A 140 6.51 -43.86 -28.53
CA LEU A 140 6.16 -42.85 -27.52
C LEU A 140 7.23 -41.77 -27.35
N VAL A 141 8.49 -42.17 -27.35
CA VAL A 141 9.66 -41.29 -27.20
C VAL A 141 10.58 -41.54 -28.38
N PRO A 142 10.35 -40.84 -29.53
CA PRO A 142 11.17 -40.99 -30.71
C PRO A 142 12.65 -40.76 -30.38
N THR A 143 13.52 -41.52 -31.06
CA THR A 143 14.98 -41.46 -30.94
C THR A 143 15.56 -41.70 -29.53
N SER A 144 14.75 -42.16 -28.59
CA SER A 144 15.19 -42.47 -27.23
C SER A 144 16.13 -43.67 -27.13
N ILE A 145 16.00 -44.66 -28.00
CA ILE A 145 16.92 -45.79 -28.12
C ILE A 145 17.73 -45.64 -29.42
N ARG A 146 19.06 -45.58 -29.30
CA ARG A 146 19.97 -45.28 -30.43
C ARG A 146 20.93 -46.42 -30.77
N ALA A 147 21.13 -47.37 -29.86
CA ALA A 147 21.83 -48.62 -30.12
C ALA A 147 21.19 -49.77 -29.35
N MET A 148 21.19 -50.96 -29.94
CA MET A 148 20.74 -52.18 -29.32
C MET A 148 21.83 -53.24 -29.46
N LEU A 149 22.42 -53.62 -28.32
CA LEU A 149 23.49 -54.61 -28.22
C LEU A 149 22.90 -55.88 -27.60
N PHE A 150 22.77 -56.94 -28.39
CA PHE A 150 22.23 -58.21 -27.94
C PHE A 150 23.37 -59.16 -27.56
N LEU A 151 23.44 -59.58 -26.29
CA LEU A 151 24.48 -60.47 -25.79
C LEU A 151 23.93 -61.90 -25.65
N GLY A 152 24.23 -62.78 -26.60
CA GLY A 152 23.71 -64.15 -26.64
C GLY A 152 23.99 -64.89 -27.95
N GLU A 153 23.31 -66.02 -28.15
CA GLU A 153 23.35 -66.79 -29.40
C GLU A 153 22.55 -66.09 -30.50
N GLN A 154 23.00 -66.19 -31.75
CA GLN A 154 22.45 -65.44 -32.88
C GLN A 154 20.99 -65.83 -33.17
N GLU A 155 20.66 -67.10 -33.01
CA GLU A 155 19.31 -67.66 -33.22
C GLU A 155 18.28 -67.00 -32.29
N ALA A 156 18.69 -66.60 -31.09
CA ALA A 156 17.82 -65.93 -30.11
C ALA A 156 17.58 -64.44 -30.42
N ALA A 157 18.38 -63.84 -31.31
CA ALA A 157 18.28 -62.43 -31.68
C ALA A 157 17.32 -62.15 -32.84
N LEU A 158 16.93 -63.17 -33.62
CA LEU A 158 16.15 -63.03 -34.85
C LEU A 158 14.86 -62.20 -34.70
N GLN A 159 14.19 -62.30 -33.55
CA GLN A 159 12.98 -61.53 -33.26
C GLN A 159 13.25 -60.03 -33.07
N LEU A 160 14.43 -59.67 -32.57
CA LEU A 160 14.87 -58.29 -32.39
C LEU A 160 15.44 -57.72 -33.70
N GLU A 161 16.17 -58.52 -34.48
CA GLU A 161 16.68 -58.13 -35.80
C GLU A 161 15.57 -57.84 -36.81
N ALA A 162 14.38 -58.46 -36.65
CA ALA A 162 13.20 -58.17 -37.44
C ALA A 162 12.62 -56.75 -37.20
N LEU A 163 13.11 -56.02 -36.20
CA LEU A 163 12.67 -54.66 -35.91
C LEU A 163 13.36 -53.65 -36.84
N SER A 164 12.60 -53.08 -37.78
CA SER A 164 13.10 -52.08 -38.74
C SER A 164 13.60 -50.78 -38.10
N ASP A 165 13.12 -50.46 -36.89
CA ASP A 165 13.41 -49.19 -36.21
C ASP A 165 14.72 -49.24 -35.40
N PHE A 166 15.32 -50.41 -35.22
CA PHE A 166 16.54 -50.60 -34.42
C PHE A 166 17.63 -51.29 -35.22
N GLN A 167 18.85 -50.75 -35.15
CA GLN A 167 20.05 -51.48 -35.55
C GLN A 167 20.46 -52.38 -34.38
N VAL A 168 20.18 -53.68 -34.49
CA VAL A 168 20.53 -54.69 -33.49
C VAL A 168 21.90 -55.27 -33.82
N GLU A 169 22.82 -55.19 -32.88
CA GLU A 169 24.17 -55.76 -32.99
C GLU A 169 24.28 -56.99 -32.08
N VAL A 170 24.47 -58.16 -32.71
CA VAL A 170 24.54 -59.46 -32.01
C VAL A 170 25.97 -59.74 -31.58
N LEU A 171 26.14 -59.94 -30.28
CA LEU A 171 27.42 -60.13 -29.60
C LEU A 171 27.43 -61.50 -28.91
N THR A 172 28.33 -62.39 -29.35
CA THR A 172 28.40 -63.76 -28.81
C THR A 172 29.24 -63.89 -27.54
N SER A 173 29.90 -62.82 -27.08
CA SER A 173 30.74 -62.84 -25.88
C SER A 173 30.90 -61.46 -25.24
N LEU A 174 31.27 -61.43 -23.94
CA LEU A 174 31.62 -60.18 -23.25
C LEU A 174 32.85 -59.48 -23.87
N LYS A 175 33.76 -60.24 -24.49
CA LYS A 175 34.88 -59.67 -25.23
C LYS A 175 34.38 -58.85 -26.43
N ALA A 176 33.36 -59.34 -27.14
CA ALA A 176 32.74 -58.59 -28.23
C ALA A 176 32.07 -57.30 -27.70
N LEU A 177 31.36 -57.38 -26.57
CA LEU A 177 30.76 -56.21 -25.90
C LEU A 177 31.79 -55.13 -25.53
N SER A 178 33.02 -55.52 -25.18
CA SER A 178 34.10 -54.59 -24.82
C SER A 178 34.51 -53.64 -25.96
N HIS A 179 34.18 -53.97 -27.22
CA HIS A 179 34.40 -53.08 -28.37
C HIS A 179 33.40 -51.92 -28.40
N HIS A 180 32.22 -52.06 -27.76
CA HIS A 180 31.16 -51.05 -27.74
C HIS A 180 31.09 -50.30 -26.40
N VAL A 181 31.40 -50.99 -25.31
CA VAL A 181 31.34 -50.47 -23.96
C VAL A 181 32.67 -50.72 -23.26
N ASP A 182 33.23 -49.70 -22.62
CA ASP A 182 34.43 -49.90 -21.81
C ASP A 182 34.12 -50.83 -20.63
N PRO A 183 34.93 -51.88 -20.36
CA PRO A 183 34.66 -52.80 -19.25
C PRO A 183 34.47 -52.11 -17.90
N SER A 184 35.14 -50.97 -17.65
CA SER A 184 34.98 -50.19 -16.41
C SER A 184 33.59 -49.58 -16.23
N GLN A 185 32.79 -49.48 -17.30
CA GLN A 185 31.42 -48.94 -17.31
C GLN A 185 30.35 -50.04 -17.12
N LEU A 186 30.74 -51.31 -17.09
CA LEU A 186 29.84 -52.45 -16.93
C LEU A 186 29.70 -52.84 -15.45
N PRO A 187 28.49 -53.16 -14.96
CA PRO A 187 28.30 -53.65 -13.60
C PRO A 187 28.64 -55.13 -13.46
N MET A 188 28.71 -55.62 -12.22
CA MET A 188 29.07 -57.02 -11.91
C MET A 188 28.24 -58.08 -12.64
N ALA A 189 26.98 -57.80 -12.99
CA ALA A 189 26.15 -58.71 -13.77
C ALA A 189 26.74 -59.03 -15.16
N LEU A 190 27.53 -58.11 -15.71
CA LEU A 190 28.27 -58.22 -16.96
C LEU A 190 29.78 -58.32 -16.71
N GLU A 191 30.19 -58.80 -15.53
CA GLU A 191 31.59 -59.05 -15.13
C GLU A 191 32.49 -57.79 -15.13
N GLY A 192 31.90 -56.60 -15.01
CA GLY A 192 32.63 -55.33 -14.87
C GLY A 192 32.67 -54.80 -13.43
N PRO A 193 33.57 -53.84 -13.13
CA PRO A 193 33.76 -53.30 -11.80
C PRO A 193 32.82 -52.11 -11.47
N PHE A 194 31.95 -51.68 -12.38
CA PHE A 194 31.10 -50.51 -12.16
C PHE A 194 30.13 -50.78 -11.00
N PRO A 195 30.15 -49.98 -9.91
CA PRO A 195 29.28 -50.22 -8.77
C PRO A 195 27.82 -50.01 -9.16
N TYR A 196 26.93 -50.94 -8.78
CA TYR A 196 25.50 -50.77 -8.96
C TYR A 196 24.71 -51.61 -7.96
N CYS A 197 23.83 -50.95 -7.20
CA CYS A 197 22.85 -51.60 -6.35
C CYS A 197 21.46 -51.14 -6.78
N HIS A 198 20.71 -52.04 -7.42
CA HIS A 198 19.39 -51.72 -7.95
C HIS A 198 18.41 -51.28 -6.85
N GLY A 199 18.44 -51.92 -5.68
CA GLY A 199 17.57 -51.56 -4.55
C GLY A 199 17.81 -50.13 -4.05
N GLU A 200 19.09 -49.73 -3.91
CA GLU A 200 19.45 -48.37 -3.52
C GLU A 200 19.05 -47.34 -4.58
N TRP A 201 19.25 -47.68 -5.85
CA TRP A 201 18.85 -46.82 -6.97
C TRP A 201 17.34 -46.58 -6.99
N VAL A 202 16.53 -47.65 -6.84
CA VAL A 202 15.06 -47.56 -6.82
C VAL A 202 14.60 -46.74 -5.61
N GLN A 203 15.14 -47.01 -4.41
CA GLN A 203 14.79 -46.27 -3.19
C GLN A 203 15.11 -44.77 -3.30
N PHE A 204 16.22 -44.41 -3.96
CA PHE A 204 16.60 -43.03 -4.18
C PHE A 204 15.58 -42.31 -5.09
N PHE A 205 15.31 -42.85 -6.29
CA PHE A 205 14.37 -42.22 -7.24
C PHE A 205 12.93 -42.23 -6.73
N GLN A 206 12.53 -43.24 -5.96
CA GLN A 206 11.22 -43.28 -5.29
C GLN A 206 10.98 -42.08 -4.37
N LYS A 207 12.02 -41.54 -3.73
CA LYS A 207 11.94 -40.35 -2.87
C LYS A 207 12.17 -39.05 -3.63
N LEU A 208 13.10 -39.09 -4.60
CA LEU A 208 13.50 -37.92 -5.36
C LEU A 208 12.38 -37.41 -6.28
N ASP A 209 11.68 -38.30 -6.97
CA ASP A 209 10.70 -37.91 -7.98
C ASP A 209 9.50 -37.14 -7.42
N PRO A 210 8.84 -37.62 -6.35
CA PRO A 210 7.80 -36.83 -5.69
C PRO A 210 8.34 -35.50 -5.18
N PHE A 211 9.54 -35.48 -4.62
CA PHE A 211 10.14 -34.25 -4.09
C PHE A 211 10.42 -33.22 -5.19
N LEU A 212 10.93 -33.64 -6.35
CA LEU A 212 11.10 -32.77 -7.52
C LEU A 212 9.77 -32.27 -8.05
N ALA A 213 8.74 -33.12 -8.09
CA ALA A 213 7.40 -32.71 -8.50
C ALA A 213 6.81 -31.65 -7.57
N ASP A 214 6.91 -31.85 -6.26
CA ASP A 214 6.45 -30.90 -5.23
C ASP A 214 7.19 -29.56 -5.35
N LEU A 215 8.51 -29.60 -5.52
CA LEU A 215 9.34 -28.40 -5.73
C LEU A 215 8.92 -27.61 -6.96
N ARG A 216 8.69 -28.28 -8.10
CA ARG A 216 8.26 -27.63 -9.35
C ARG A 216 6.86 -27.04 -9.21
N GLN A 217 5.94 -27.76 -8.56
CA GLN A 217 4.59 -27.27 -8.28
C GLN A 217 4.61 -26.03 -7.38
N ALA A 218 5.36 -26.09 -6.28
CA ALA A 218 5.52 -24.95 -5.37
C ALA A 218 6.16 -23.75 -6.07
N SER A 219 7.21 -23.96 -6.89
CA SER A 219 7.82 -22.88 -7.64
C SER A 219 6.85 -22.24 -8.64
N SER A 220 6.03 -23.05 -9.32
CA SER A 220 4.99 -22.53 -10.23
C SER A 220 3.97 -21.67 -9.50
N LEU A 221 3.47 -22.14 -8.35
CA LEU A 221 2.53 -21.39 -7.49
C LEU A 221 3.13 -20.07 -7.02
N LEU A 222 4.37 -20.10 -6.50
CA LEU A 222 5.05 -18.90 -6.00
C LEU A 222 5.30 -17.89 -7.12
N LYS A 223 5.80 -18.33 -8.29
CA LYS A 223 5.99 -17.45 -9.46
C LYS A 223 4.69 -16.78 -9.90
N ALA A 224 3.60 -17.55 -9.99
CA ALA A 224 2.29 -17.00 -10.35
C ALA A 224 1.83 -15.95 -9.33
N SER A 225 2.02 -16.22 -8.04
CA SER A 225 1.61 -15.34 -6.94
C SER A 225 2.45 -14.06 -6.89
N ILE A 226 3.78 -14.17 -7.02
CA ILE A 226 4.70 -13.02 -7.10
C ILE A 226 4.27 -12.11 -8.25
N LYS A 227 4.01 -12.68 -9.44
CA LYS A 227 3.55 -11.92 -10.59
C LYS A 227 2.23 -11.19 -10.33
N GLU A 228 1.30 -11.75 -9.56
CA GLU A 228 0.08 -11.04 -9.16
C GLU A 228 0.35 -9.87 -8.20
N PHE A 229 1.31 -10.00 -7.28
CA PHE A 229 1.69 -8.91 -6.37
C PHE A 229 2.52 -7.81 -7.06
N GLU A 230 3.26 -8.14 -8.11
CA GLU A 230 4.02 -7.17 -8.92
C GLU A 230 3.16 -6.40 -9.94
N LYS A 231 1.95 -6.90 -10.24
CA LYS A 231 1.11 -6.41 -11.35
C LYS A 231 0.58 -4.97 -11.23
N GLY A 232 0.77 -4.25 -10.13
CA GLY A 232 0.45 -2.83 -10.18
C GLY A 232 0.56 -2.03 -8.90
N ASP A 233 0.69 -0.73 -9.12
CA ASP A 233 0.47 0.31 -8.13
C ASP A 233 -0.97 0.24 -7.56
N PRO A 234 -1.19 0.71 -6.33
CA PRO A 234 -2.51 0.86 -5.75
C PRO A 234 -3.43 1.66 -6.67
N PRO A 235 -4.68 1.24 -6.86
CA PRO A 235 -5.64 1.99 -7.64
C PRO A 235 -5.96 3.34 -6.97
N GLY A 236 -6.33 4.33 -7.78
CA GLY A 236 -6.65 5.68 -7.29
C GLY A 236 -7.88 5.73 -6.39
N GLY A 237 -8.88 4.87 -6.61
CA GLY A 237 -10.13 4.86 -5.86
C GLY A 237 -10.08 4.07 -4.53
N VAL A 238 -10.71 4.59 -3.48
CA VAL A 238 -10.76 3.95 -2.14
C VAL A 238 -11.47 2.60 -2.16
N GLN A 239 -12.55 2.49 -2.91
CA GLN A 239 -13.34 1.26 -3.03
C GLN A 239 -12.57 0.18 -3.81
N GLU A 240 -11.91 0.57 -4.90
CA GLU A 240 -11.03 -0.30 -5.68
C GLU A 240 -9.83 -0.76 -4.86
N ALA A 241 -9.20 0.14 -4.10
CA ALA A 241 -8.10 -0.18 -3.19
C ALA A 241 -8.54 -1.14 -2.09
N SER A 242 -9.76 -0.98 -1.55
CA SER A 242 -10.32 -1.89 -0.54
C SER A 242 -10.59 -3.29 -1.11
N ARG A 243 -11.11 -3.37 -2.34
CA ARG A 243 -11.31 -4.65 -3.04
C ARG A 243 -9.98 -5.32 -3.36
N CYS A 244 -9.01 -4.56 -3.87
CA CYS A 244 -7.66 -5.05 -4.15
C CYS A 244 -6.99 -5.55 -2.87
N LEU A 245 -7.06 -4.81 -1.77
CA LEU A 245 -6.54 -5.23 -0.46
C LEU A 245 -7.13 -6.57 -0.01
N SER A 246 -8.44 -6.74 -0.15
CA SER A 246 -9.13 -7.98 0.24
C SER A 246 -8.68 -9.16 -0.63
N LYS A 247 -8.67 -8.99 -1.95
CA LYS A 247 -8.19 -10.00 -2.91
C LYS A 247 -6.72 -10.38 -2.65
N SER A 248 -5.87 -9.40 -2.35
CA SER A 248 -4.45 -9.63 -2.05
C SER A 248 -4.25 -10.40 -0.74
N LYS A 249 -5.10 -10.15 0.28
CA LYS A 249 -5.10 -10.92 1.54
C LYS A 249 -5.56 -12.36 1.32
N GLU A 250 -6.63 -12.56 0.56
CA GLU A 250 -7.13 -13.89 0.19
C GLU A 250 -6.08 -14.68 -0.61
N LEU A 251 -5.41 -14.06 -1.58
CA LEU A 251 -4.34 -14.68 -2.35
C LEU A 251 -3.19 -15.12 -1.42
N MET A 252 -2.73 -14.23 -0.53
CA MET A 252 -1.67 -14.56 0.42
C MET A 252 -2.08 -15.72 1.33
N GLU A 253 -3.31 -15.71 1.85
CA GLU A 253 -3.84 -16.78 2.69
C GLU A 253 -3.92 -18.11 1.93
N ALA A 254 -4.35 -18.09 0.66
CA ALA A 254 -4.40 -19.27 -0.18
C ALA A 254 -3.01 -19.87 -0.42
N VAL A 255 -2.00 -19.04 -0.71
CA VAL A 255 -0.61 -19.48 -0.91
C VAL A 255 -0.04 -20.07 0.38
N LEU A 256 -0.23 -19.41 1.52
CA LEU A 256 0.27 -19.88 2.81
C LEU A 256 -0.42 -21.17 3.30
N ARG A 257 -1.62 -21.47 2.78
CA ARG A 257 -2.36 -22.70 3.08
C ARG A 257 -2.16 -23.80 2.05
N ASP A 258 -1.37 -23.57 1.01
CA ASP A 258 -1.08 -24.61 0.02
C ASP A 258 -0.41 -25.82 0.70
N PRO A 259 -1.00 -27.03 0.59
CA PRO A 259 -0.50 -28.19 1.31
C PRO A 259 0.89 -28.64 0.83
N GLY A 260 1.20 -28.45 -0.47
CA GLY A 260 2.50 -28.81 -1.03
C GLY A 260 3.61 -27.90 -0.50
N LEU A 261 3.36 -26.58 -0.50
CA LEU A 261 4.27 -25.59 0.06
C LEU A 261 4.48 -25.79 1.57
N LEU A 262 3.41 -26.03 2.32
CA LEU A 262 3.49 -26.33 3.76
C LEU A 262 4.28 -27.61 4.05
N GLY A 263 4.11 -28.65 3.23
CA GLY A 263 4.87 -29.89 3.33
C GLY A 263 6.38 -29.63 3.11
N LEU A 264 6.72 -28.89 2.06
CA LEU A 264 8.10 -28.52 1.76
C LEU A 264 8.74 -27.67 2.87
N GLN A 265 8.01 -26.72 3.45
CA GLN A 265 8.51 -25.90 4.57
C GLN A 265 8.78 -26.72 5.84
N ARG A 266 7.97 -27.75 6.11
CA ARG A 266 8.12 -28.61 7.30
C ARG A 266 9.20 -29.66 7.14
N GLU A 267 9.23 -30.32 5.98
CA GLU A 267 10.02 -31.55 5.79
C GLU A 267 11.05 -31.45 4.67
N GLY A 268 10.97 -30.45 3.79
CA GLY A 268 11.78 -30.36 2.58
C GLY A 268 13.28 -30.34 2.85
N GLY A 269 13.72 -29.59 3.87
CA GLY A 269 15.13 -29.60 4.29
C GLY A 269 15.61 -30.98 4.77
N ALA A 270 14.78 -31.70 5.54
CA ALA A 270 15.10 -33.04 6.01
C ALA A 270 15.09 -34.07 4.86
N THR A 271 14.14 -33.95 3.94
CA THR A 271 14.07 -34.78 2.72
C THR A 271 15.29 -34.56 1.84
N LEU A 272 15.68 -33.32 1.57
CA LEU A 272 16.88 -33.01 0.79
C LEU A 272 18.16 -33.52 1.47
N ALA A 273 18.27 -33.40 2.79
CA ALA A 273 19.40 -33.95 3.54
C ALA A 273 19.50 -35.48 3.42
N ARG A 274 18.37 -36.20 3.55
CA ARG A 274 18.31 -37.66 3.34
C ARG A 274 18.67 -38.04 1.90
N LEU A 275 18.14 -37.32 0.91
CA LEU A 275 18.48 -37.54 -0.50
C LEU A 275 19.98 -37.31 -0.78
N ARG A 276 20.61 -36.31 -0.13
CA ARG A 276 22.07 -36.11 -0.22
C ARG A 276 22.84 -37.27 0.38
N GLN A 277 22.40 -37.79 1.52
CA GLN A 277 23.02 -38.95 2.15
C GLN A 277 22.91 -40.20 1.27
N GLU A 278 21.71 -40.50 0.76
CA GLU A 278 21.46 -41.65 -0.12
C GLU A 278 22.20 -41.50 -1.46
N GLY A 279 22.15 -40.31 -2.06
CA GLY A 279 22.86 -39.98 -3.29
C GLY A 279 24.38 -40.06 -3.16
N SER A 280 24.96 -39.83 -1.97
CA SER A 280 26.40 -39.98 -1.74
C SER A 280 26.90 -41.42 -1.96
N ARG A 281 26.04 -42.43 -1.69
CA ARG A 281 26.33 -43.85 -1.96
C ARG A 281 26.31 -44.16 -3.45
N LEU A 282 25.57 -43.37 -4.22
CA LEU A 282 25.39 -43.48 -5.66
C LEU A 282 26.19 -42.42 -6.44
N ASN A 283 27.16 -41.75 -5.81
CA ASN A 283 27.87 -40.59 -6.36
C ASN A 283 28.68 -40.89 -7.65
N PHE A 284 28.99 -42.16 -7.91
CA PHE A 284 29.61 -42.59 -9.16
C PHE A 284 28.67 -42.42 -10.37
N ASN A 285 27.34 -42.41 -10.16
CA ASN A 285 26.36 -42.29 -11.22
C ASN A 285 26.18 -40.79 -11.59
N PRO A 286 26.46 -40.39 -12.86
CA PRO A 286 26.34 -39.00 -13.30
C PRO A 286 24.89 -38.49 -13.29
N ASP A 287 23.93 -39.35 -13.57
CA ASP A 287 22.51 -38.99 -13.65
C ASP A 287 21.97 -38.67 -12.25
N VAL A 288 22.29 -39.50 -11.26
CA VAL A 288 21.94 -39.26 -9.84
C VAL A 288 22.50 -37.93 -9.34
N ARG A 289 23.77 -37.62 -9.63
CA ARG A 289 24.40 -36.35 -9.24
C ARG A 289 23.67 -35.16 -9.86
N SER A 290 23.28 -35.25 -11.13
CA SER A 290 22.56 -34.20 -11.83
C SER A 290 21.18 -33.93 -11.22
N HIS A 291 20.39 -34.98 -10.97
CA HIS A 291 19.08 -34.83 -10.34
C HIS A 291 19.16 -34.32 -8.91
N LEU A 292 20.16 -34.74 -8.14
CA LEU A 292 20.38 -34.22 -6.79
C LEU A 292 20.77 -32.74 -6.80
N ALA A 293 21.58 -32.32 -7.78
CA ALA A 293 21.92 -30.92 -7.99
C ALA A 293 20.69 -30.09 -8.40
N GLU A 294 19.84 -30.63 -9.28
CA GLU A 294 18.55 -30.01 -9.65
C GLU A 294 17.64 -29.84 -8.43
N ALA A 295 17.46 -30.90 -7.63
CA ALA A 295 16.64 -30.84 -6.42
C ALA A 295 17.16 -29.79 -5.43
N ALA A 296 18.49 -29.70 -5.25
CA ALA A 296 19.10 -28.68 -4.40
C ALA A 296 18.89 -27.26 -4.95
N ALA A 297 19.04 -27.05 -6.26
CA ALA A 297 18.83 -25.76 -6.89
C ALA A 297 17.36 -25.32 -6.83
N LEU A 298 16.42 -26.23 -7.13
CA LEU A 298 14.99 -25.95 -7.05
C LEU A 298 14.53 -25.66 -5.62
N TYR A 299 15.06 -26.37 -4.62
CA TYR A 299 14.77 -26.08 -3.21
C TYR A 299 15.25 -24.69 -2.81
N GLY A 300 16.47 -24.30 -3.21
CA GLY A 300 16.97 -22.94 -3.00
C GLY A 300 16.12 -21.88 -3.70
N LEU A 301 15.70 -22.15 -4.94
CA LEU A 301 14.82 -21.25 -5.70
C LEU A 301 13.45 -21.05 -5.03
N VAL A 302 12.86 -22.10 -4.45
CA VAL A 302 11.60 -22.00 -3.70
C VAL A 302 11.77 -21.12 -2.46
N ASP A 303 12.89 -21.24 -1.75
CA ASP A 303 13.21 -20.41 -0.58
C ASP A 303 13.38 -18.92 -0.97
N GLU A 304 14.12 -18.66 -2.04
CA GLU A 304 14.28 -17.31 -2.60
C GLU A 304 12.93 -16.71 -3.03
N GLN A 305 12.09 -17.51 -3.71
CA GLN A 305 10.76 -17.08 -4.14
C GLN A 305 9.83 -16.79 -2.95
N LEU A 306 9.92 -17.56 -1.87
CA LEU A 306 9.20 -17.25 -0.63
C LEU A 306 9.63 -15.90 -0.07
N HIS A 307 10.94 -15.62 -0.04
CA HIS A 307 11.44 -14.33 0.44
C HIS A 307 10.97 -13.16 -0.44
N VAL A 308 11.03 -13.32 -1.76
CA VAL A 308 10.51 -12.34 -2.72
C VAL A 308 9.01 -12.13 -2.51
N LEU A 309 8.22 -13.21 -2.43
CA LEU A 309 6.78 -13.16 -2.20
C LEU A 309 6.44 -12.35 -0.94
N VAL A 310 7.11 -12.63 0.18
CA VAL A 310 6.91 -11.91 1.45
C VAL A 310 7.25 -10.42 1.28
N THR A 311 8.31 -10.11 0.55
CA THR A 311 8.75 -8.72 0.32
C THR A 311 7.74 -7.96 -0.54
N VAL A 312 7.37 -8.50 -1.70
CA VAL A 312 6.46 -7.83 -2.64
C VAL A 312 5.03 -7.75 -2.10
N SER A 313 4.54 -8.80 -1.44
CA SER A 313 3.20 -8.82 -0.84
C SER A 313 3.09 -7.82 0.31
N ASN A 314 4.06 -7.78 1.22
CA ASN A 314 4.07 -6.80 2.31
C ASN A 314 4.15 -5.36 1.78
N HIS A 315 4.95 -5.13 0.75
CA HIS A 315 5.04 -3.81 0.13
C HIS A 315 3.68 -3.37 -0.45
N LEU A 316 3.06 -4.21 -1.28
CA LEU A 316 1.76 -3.89 -1.88
C LEU A 316 0.64 -3.75 -0.83
N LEU A 317 0.55 -4.68 0.13
CA LEU A 317 -0.47 -4.65 1.18
C LEU A 317 -0.36 -3.38 2.02
N ARG A 318 0.85 -2.95 2.39
CA ARG A 318 1.07 -1.70 3.13
C ARG A 318 0.60 -0.48 2.34
N ARG A 319 0.92 -0.41 1.04
CA ARG A 319 0.48 0.69 0.18
C ARG A 319 -1.03 0.73 0.01
N LEU A 320 -1.67 -0.43 -0.20
CA LEU A 320 -3.12 -0.54 -0.27
C LEU A 320 -3.80 -0.13 1.05
N GLU A 321 -3.29 -0.58 2.19
CA GLU A 321 -3.79 -0.19 3.51
C GLU A 321 -3.66 1.32 3.75
N LEU A 322 -2.53 1.92 3.35
CA LEU A 322 -2.34 3.36 3.40
C LEU A 322 -3.38 4.07 2.53
N ARG A 323 -3.56 3.67 1.26
CA ARG A 323 -4.53 4.29 0.36
C ARG A 323 -5.96 4.22 0.90
N VAL A 324 -6.37 3.07 1.44
CA VAL A 324 -7.69 2.90 2.06
C VAL A 324 -7.86 3.84 3.26
N ARG A 325 -6.86 3.96 4.13
CA ARG A 325 -6.92 4.85 5.29
C ARG A 325 -6.94 6.33 4.90
N LEU A 326 -6.12 6.73 3.93
CA LEU A 326 -6.13 8.08 3.36
C LEU A 326 -7.50 8.39 2.76
N GLY A 327 -8.06 7.46 1.97
CA GLY A 327 -9.39 7.57 1.39
C GLY A 327 -10.52 7.79 2.40
N ARG A 328 -10.48 7.09 3.55
CA ARG A 328 -11.44 7.30 4.64
C ARG A 328 -11.30 8.67 5.28
N LEU A 329 -10.07 9.16 5.47
CA LEU A 329 -9.80 10.50 5.97
C LEU A 329 -10.25 11.56 4.97
N GLU A 330 -9.98 11.38 3.67
CA GLU A 330 -10.47 12.23 2.59
C GLU A 330 -11.99 12.35 2.67
N ALA A 331 -12.73 11.23 2.72
CA ALA A 331 -14.18 11.24 2.83
C ALA A 331 -14.69 11.98 4.09
N ALA A 332 -14.04 11.76 5.24
CA ALA A 332 -14.40 12.45 6.48
C ALA A 332 -14.11 13.96 6.43
N ILE A 333 -13.00 14.36 5.82
CA ILE A 333 -12.64 15.76 5.56
C ILE A 333 -13.70 16.41 4.66
N HIS A 334 -14.07 15.75 3.55
CA HIS A 334 -15.10 16.24 2.65
C HIS A 334 -16.45 16.41 3.35
N GLN A 335 -16.81 15.51 4.28
CA GLN A 335 -18.07 15.65 5.04
C GLN A 335 -18.09 16.94 5.88
N VAL A 336 -17.00 17.25 6.59
CA VAL A 336 -16.91 18.48 7.40
C VAL A 336 -16.83 19.71 6.50
N SER A 337 -16.08 19.65 5.39
CA SER A 337 -16.03 20.73 4.40
C SER A 337 -17.40 21.03 3.81
N ASN A 338 -18.15 20.02 3.36
CA ASN A 338 -19.47 20.21 2.79
C ASN A 338 -20.44 20.83 3.79
N TRP A 339 -20.41 20.40 5.06
CA TRP A 339 -21.22 21.01 6.11
C TRP A 339 -20.88 22.50 6.31
N MET A 340 -19.59 22.86 6.36
CA MET A 340 -19.17 24.25 6.50
C MET A 340 -19.59 25.11 5.30
N GLU A 341 -19.46 24.59 4.08
CA GLU A 341 -19.78 25.31 2.85
C GLU A 341 -21.29 25.46 2.61
N GLN A 342 -22.10 24.52 3.12
CA GLN A 342 -23.55 24.53 2.98
C GLN A 342 -24.22 25.12 4.23
N GLU A 343 -24.53 24.27 5.21
CA GLU A 343 -25.26 24.63 6.43
C GLU A 343 -24.54 25.74 7.20
N GLY A 344 -23.23 25.58 7.44
CA GLY A 344 -22.45 26.54 8.22
C GLY A 344 -22.46 27.94 7.61
N SER A 345 -22.16 28.05 6.32
CA SER A 345 -22.10 29.33 5.61
C SER A 345 -23.47 29.98 5.50
N GLN A 346 -24.54 29.18 5.30
CA GLN A 346 -25.91 29.69 5.28
C GLN A 346 -26.34 30.23 6.65
N CYS A 347 -26.05 29.51 7.73
CA CYS A 347 -26.37 29.96 9.10
C CYS A 347 -25.66 31.28 9.45
N LEU A 348 -24.37 31.42 9.11
CA LEU A 348 -23.62 32.67 9.33
C LEU A 348 -24.31 33.86 8.62
N GLN A 349 -24.78 33.66 7.38
CA GLN A 349 -25.48 34.70 6.63
C GLN A 349 -26.88 35.03 7.20
N VAL A 350 -27.68 34.01 7.51
CA VAL A 350 -29.07 34.18 7.97
C VAL A 350 -29.15 34.79 9.37
N LEU A 351 -28.22 34.44 10.25
CA LEU A 351 -28.17 34.92 11.64
C LEU A 351 -27.47 36.28 11.78
N THR A 352 -27.26 36.98 10.67
CA THR A 352 -26.89 38.40 10.70
C THR A 352 -28.17 39.22 10.91
N PRO A 353 -28.23 40.10 11.94
CA PRO A 353 -29.42 40.90 12.21
C PRO A 353 -29.72 41.82 11.01
N LYS A 354 -31.00 41.86 10.61
CA LYS A 354 -31.45 42.61 9.42
C LYS A 354 -31.51 44.12 9.64
N ASP A 355 -31.70 44.51 10.90
CA ASP A 355 -31.80 45.87 11.40
C ASP A 355 -31.10 45.97 12.76
N GLY A 356 -30.76 47.19 13.18
CA GLY A 356 -30.13 47.43 14.49
C GLY A 356 -31.13 47.49 15.65
N SER A 357 -32.26 46.78 15.58
CA SER A 357 -33.26 46.80 16.66
C SER A 357 -32.94 45.77 17.74
N LEU A 358 -33.31 46.07 18.99
CA LEU A 358 -32.96 45.20 20.11
C LEU A 358 -33.57 43.80 19.98
N GLU A 359 -34.83 43.71 19.54
CA GLU A 359 -35.55 42.43 19.41
C GLU A 359 -34.91 41.51 18.37
N THR A 360 -34.44 42.06 17.25
CA THR A 360 -33.82 41.25 16.20
C THR A 360 -32.41 40.83 16.56
N VAL A 361 -31.64 41.68 17.26
CA VAL A 361 -30.32 41.33 17.79
C VAL A 361 -30.42 40.27 18.89
N GLU A 362 -31.36 40.40 19.84
CA GLU A 362 -31.58 39.40 20.91
C GLU A 362 -32.00 38.05 20.32
N LYS A 363 -32.91 38.05 19.35
CA LYS A 363 -33.31 36.82 18.65
C LYS A 363 -32.14 36.19 17.89
N ALA A 364 -31.41 36.98 17.10
CA ALA A 364 -30.26 36.50 16.35
C ALA A 364 -29.19 35.93 17.27
N HIS A 365 -28.89 36.59 18.40
CA HIS A 365 -27.94 36.09 19.39
C HIS A 365 -28.38 34.76 20.03
N ALA A 366 -29.64 34.64 20.43
CA ALA A 366 -30.15 33.41 21.04
C ALA A 366 -30.06 32.21 20.07
N GLU A 367 -30.49 32.40 18.82
CA GLU A 367 -30.39 31.37 17.76
C GLU A 367 -28.92 31.08 17.38
N PHE A 368 -28.05 32.09 17.45
CA PHE A 368 -26.64 31.95 17.13
C PHE A 368 -25.84 31.14 18.17
N GLU A 369 -26.16 31.22 19.46
CA GLU A 369 -25.46 30.43 20.49
C GLU A 369 -25.62 28.91 20.24
N ASP A 370 -26.82 28.47 19.88
CA ASP A 370 -27.07 27.06 19.54
C ASP A 370 -26.27 26.63 18.30
N PHE A 371 -26.25 27.46 17.26
CA PHE A 371 -25.44 27.23 16.07
C PHE A 371 -23.93 27.22 16.38
N PHE A 372 -23.46 28.14 17.23
CA PHE A 372 -22.06 28.27 17.58
C PHE A 372 -21.54 27.03 18.29
N LEU A 373 -22.35 26.39 19.14
CA LEU A 373 -22.02 25.09 19.73
C LEU A 373 -21.82 24.00 18.67
N GLN A 374 -22.65 23.98 17.62
CA GLN A 374 -22.50 23.05 16.49
C GLN A 374 -21.22 23.35 15.69
N ALA A 375 -20.96 24.62 15.38
CA ALA A 375 -19.74 25.06 14.69
C ALA A 375 -18.48 24.67 15.49
N ALA A 376 -18.49 24.84 16.81
CA ALA A 376 -17.40 24.43 17.69
C ALA A 376 -17.21 22.90 17.70
N ALA A 377 -18.28 22.11 17.67
CA ALA A 377 -18.21 20.66 17.56
C ALA A 377 -17.58 20.22 16.23
N GLN A 378 -17.99 20.83 15.11
CA GLN A 378 -17.42 20.55 13.79
C GLN A 378 -15.96 20.99 13.69
N TYR A 379 -15.60 22.13 14.29
CA TYR A 379 -14.23 22.59 14.39
C TYR A 379 -13.32 21.58 15.14
N ARG A 380 -13.76 21.13 16.32
CA ARG A 380 -13.06 20.09 17.10
C ARG A 380 -12.90 18.80 16.31
N ARG A 381 -13.96 18.36 15.61
CA ARG A 381 -13.91 17.19 14.72
C ARG A 381 -12.89 17.36 13.60
N GLY A 382 -12.88 18.52 12.94
CA GLY A 382 -11.92 18.84 11.88
C GLY A 382 -10.47 18.84 12.38
N LEU A 383 -10.20 19.40 13.58
CA LEU A 383 -8.88 19.36 14.19
C LEU A 383 -8.41 17.93 14.47
N GLU A 384 -9.30 17.07 14.94
CA GLU A 384 -8.96 15.66 15.18
C GLU A 384 -8.64 14.91 13.88
N LEU A 385 -9.39 15.17 12.80
CA LEU A 385 -9.07 14.64 11.47
C LEU A 385 -7.69 15.10 10.98
N CYS A 386 -7.35 16.39 11.16
CA CYS A 386 -6.03 16.91 10.83
C CYS A 386 -4.90 16.24 11.64
N LYS A 387 -5.12 15.97 12.94
CA LYS A 387 -4.15 15.25 13.78
C LYS A 387 -3.97 13.81 13.30
N GLN A 388 -5.06 13.11 12.97
CA GLN A 388 -5.00 11.74 12.45
C GLN A 388 -4.27 11.67 11.11
N ALA A 389 -4.56 12.60 10.20
CA ALA A 389 -3.86 12.76 8.92
C ALA A 389 -2.35 12.97 9.10
N ALA A 390 -1.94 13.87 10.00
CA ALA A 390 -0.53 14.11 10.29
C ALA A 390 0.19 12.87 10.87
N ARG A 391 -0.46 12.17 11.82
CA ARG A 391 0.07 10.93 12.40
C ARG A 391 0.23 9.83 11.36
N LEU A 392 -0.77 9.65 10.47
CA LEU A 392 -0.71 8.67 9.40
C LEU A 392 0.42 8.97 8.42
N GLY A 393 0.57 10.24 8.01
CA GLY A 393 1.64 10.65 7.11
C GLY A 393 3.04 10.53 7.72
N ALA A 394 3.19 10.80 9.01
CA ALA A 394 4.46 10.59 9.72
C ALA A 394 4.81 9.09 9.84
N ALA A 395 3.83 8.25 10.17
CA ALA A 395 4.03 6.80 10.28
C ALA A 395 4.35 6.14 8.93
N ALA A 396 3.75 6.63 7.83
CA ALA A 396 4.06 6.17 6.48
C ALA A 396 5.51 6.51 6.10
N ARG A 397 5.93 7.76 6.28
CA ARG A 397 7.31 8.22 6.00
C ARG A 397 8.37 7.49 6.82
N ALA A 398 8.11 7.23 8.10
CA ALA A 398 9.04 6.50 8.96
C ALA A 398 9.27 5.05 8.52
N ARG A 399 8.35 4.45 7.76
CA ARG A 399 8.42 3.06 7.30
C ARG A 399 9.03 2.91 5.92
N GLU A 400 9.19 4.00 5.16
CA GLU A 400 9.87 3.97 3.87
C GLU A 400 11.37 4.22 4.04
N ALA A 401 12.14 3.15 3.88
CA ALA A 401 13.57 3.25 3.68
C ALA A 401 13.82 3.65 2.22
N GLY A 402 14.12 4.93 1.96
CA GLY A 402 14.48 5.37 0.61
C GLY A 402 14.27 6.84 0.28
N GLY A 403 13.54 7.60 1.11
CA GLY A 403 13.36 9.05 0.90
C GLY A 403 12.52 9.45 -0.33
N THR A 404 12.05 8.50 -1.13
CA THR A 404 11.07 8.73 -2.19
C THR A 404 9.69 8.93 -1.56
N GLU A 405 9.08 10.10 -1.72
CA GLU A 405 7.72 10.33 -1.22
C GLU A 405 6.70 9.49 -2.00
N LEU A 406 5.88 8.72 -1.27
CA LEU A 406 4.71 8.05 -1.84
C LEU A 406 3.78 9.05 -2.55
N PRO A 407 3.46 8.84 -3.84
CA PRO A 407 2.51 9.67 -4.57
C PRO A 407 1.16 9.83 -3.86
N GLU A 408 0.72 8.77 -3.17
CA GLU A 408 -0.52 8.75 -2.40
C GLU A 408 -0.50 9.77 -1.24
N LEU A 409 0.67 10.02 -0.66
CA LEU A 409 0.84 10.97 0.44
C LEU A 409 0.93 12.41 -0.07
N ALA A 410 1.64 12.64 -1.18
CA ALA A 410 1.81 13.97 -1.75
C ALA A 410 0.46 14.64 -2.06
N GLY A 411 -0.42 13.95 -2.81
CA GLY A 411 -1.75 14.46 -3.14
C GLY A 411 -2.61 14.74 -1.90
N PHE A 412 -2.55 13.85 -0.90
CA PHE A 412 -3.31 14.02 0.34
C PHE A 412 -2.84 15.21 1.19
N THR A 413 -1.53 15.49 1.25
CA THR A 413 -1.02 16.62 2.04
C THR A 413 -1.52 17.98 1.55
N PHE A 414 -1.74 18.13 0.24
CA PHE A 414 -2.34 19.34 -0.33
C PHE A 414 -3.79 19.51 0.16
N THR A 415 -4.60 18.47 0.04
CA THR A 415 -5.99 18.44 0.53
C THR A 415 -6.07 18.74 2.02
N GLN A 416 -5.17 18.16 2.83
CA GLN A 416 -5.11 18.40 4.27
C GLN A 416 -4.82 19.88 4.59
N ARG A 417 -3.84 20.51 3.94
CA ARG A 417 -3.50 21.92 4.18
C ARG A 417 -4.66 22.85 3.79
N ALA A 418 -5.28 22.60 2.64
CA ALA A 418 -6.43 23.36 2.19
C ALA A 418 -7.61 23.24 3.18
N PHE A 419 -7.88 22.03 3.66
CA PHE A 419 -8.91 21.80 4.68
C PHE A 419 -8.61 22.53 5.99
N GLN A 420 -7.38 22.48 6.49
CA GLN A 420 -7.00 23.17 7.72
C GLN A 420 -7.17 24.69 7.63
N ALA A 421 -6.84 25.29 6.49
CA ALA A 421 -7.06 26.70 6.24
C ALA A 421 -8.56 27.04 6.23
N LYS A 422 -9.38 26.27 5.49
CA LYS A 422 -10.84 26.42 5.46
C LYS A 422 -11.47 26.32 6.85
N LEU A 423 -11.08 25.30 7.61
CA LEU A 423 -11.58 25.04 8.97
C LEU A 423 -11.29 26.21 9.91
N THR A 424 -10.08 26.77 9.85
CA THR A 424 -9.68 27.91 10.67
C THR A 424 -10.44 29.16 10.27
N HIS A 425 -10.54 29.45 8.97
CA HIS A 425 -11.26 30.61 8.47
C HIS A 425 -12.74 30.60 8.87
N PHE A 426 -13.42 29.46 8.69
CA PHE A 426 -14.83 29.31 9.07
C PHE A 426 -15.05 29.54 10.57
N TYR A 427 -14.24 28.93 11.43
CA TYR A 427 -14.40 29.07 12.87
C TYR A 427 -14.11 30.50 13.36
N MET A 428 -13.10 31.17 12.79
CA MET A 428 -12.81 32.57 13.09
C MET A 428 -13.95 33.51 12.65
N ALA A 429 -14.63 33.22 11.54
CA ALA A 429 -15.81 33.97 11.13
C ALA A 429 -16.98 33.80 12.11
N ALA A 430 -17.19 32.58 12.63
CA ALA A 430 -18.22 32.32 13.64
C ALA A 430 -17.91 33.02 14.98
N GLU A 431 -16.67 32.96 15.47
CA GLU A 431 -16.21 33.70 16.66
C GLU A 431 -16.40 35.22 16.49
N ARG A 432 -16.09 35.72 15.28
CA ARG A 432 -16.25 37.13 14.96
C ARG A 432 -17.71 37.57 15.03
N GLN A 433 -18.61 36.82 14.39
CA GLN A 433 -20.05 37.11 14.42
C GLN A 433 -20.63 37.04 15.84
N ARG A 434 -20.18 36.08 16.65
CA ARG A 434 -20.55 36.00 18.07
C ARG A 434 -20.20 37.27 18.83
N THR A 435 -18.94 37.70 18.69
CA THR A 435 -18.41 38.90 19.35
C THR A 435 -19.17 40.15 18.92
N ASP A 436 -19.55 40.24 17.65
CA ASP A 436 -20.28 41.38 17.12
C ASP A 436 -21.73 41.43 17.65
N LEU A 437 -22.41 40.29 17.78
CA LEU A 437 -23.74 40.19 18.41
C LEU A 437 -23.68 40.59 19.90
N GLU A 438 -22.70 40.07 20.65
CA GLU A 438 -22.49 40.43 22.07
C GLU A 438 -22.21 41.93 22.23
N THR A 439 -21.43 42.51 21.31
CA THR A 439 -21.12 43.95 21.29
C THR A 439 -22.37 44.79 21.01
N LEU A 440 -23.22 44.38 20.07
CA LEU A 440 -24.49 45.07 19.79
C LEU A 440 -25.45 45.00 20.98
N LEU A 441 -25.56 43.85 21.66
CA LEU A 441 -26.35 43.72 22.88
C LEU A 441 -25.81 44.62 24.01
N HIS A 442 -24.48 44.67 24.16
CA HIS A 442 -23.83 45.54 25.12
C HIS A 442 -24.12 47.03 24.83
N LEU A 443 -24.06 47.43 23.56
CA LEU A 443 -24.40 48.78 23.12
C LEU A 443 -25.86 49.10 23.42
N HIS A 444 -26.81 48.22 23.08
CA HIS A 444 -28.22 48.44 23.40
C HIS A 444 -28.46 48.60 24.91
N HIS A 445 -27.84 47.76 25.74
CA HIS A 445 -27.94 47.88 27.19
C HIS A 445 -27.37 49.22 27.67
N PHE A 446 -26.24 49.65 27.11
CA PHE A 446 -25.63 50.94 27.40
C PHE A 446 -26.53 52.12 27.00
N CYS A 447 -27.08 52.11 25.78
CA CYS A 447 -28.01 53.14 25.29
C CYS A 447 -29.28 53.20 26.14
N LYS A 448 -29.85 52.04 26.50
CA LYS A 448 -31.01 51.96 27.39
C LYS A 448 -30.69 52.58 28.74
N LYS A 449 -29.55 52.23 29.34
CA LYS A 449 -29.10 52.79 30.63
C LYS A 449 -28.88 54.31 30.55
N MET A 450 -28.26 54.81 29.49
CA MET A 450 -28.05 56.24 29.24
C MET A 450 -29.39 56.97 29.13
N THR A 451 -30.36 56.37 28.42
CA THR A 451 -31.69 56.94 28.23
C THR A 451 -32.47 57.03 29.54
N TRP A 452 -32.45 55.98 30.37
CA TRP A 452 -33.03 56.03 31.72
C TRP A 452 -32.41 57.14 32.56
N PHE A 453 -31.07 57.25 32.55
CA PHE A 453 -30.39 58.30 33.31
C PHE A 453 -30.70 59.70 32.78
N HIS A 454 -30.87 59.86 31.46
CA HIS A 454 -31.34 61.09 30.86
C HIS A 454 -32.73 61.47 31.35
N MET A 455 -33.68 60.54 31.37
CA MET A 455 -35.02 60.78 31.90
C MET A 455 -34.99 61.15 33.39
N ASP A 456 -34.18 60.46 34.21
CA ASP A 456 -33.96 60.81 35.61
C ASP A 456 -33.44 62.25 35.77
N CYS A 457 -32.55 62.70 34.87
CA CYS A 457 -32.01 64.07 34.88
C CYS A 457 -33.05 65.11 34.44
N GLN A 458 -33.92 64.76 33.48
CA GLN A 458 -35.03 65.61 33.06
C GLN A 458 -36.05 65.79 34.19
N ASP A 459 -36.40 64.72 34.91
CA ASP A 459 -37.28 64.78 36.08
C ASP A 459 -36.68 65.60 37.22
N LEU A 460 -35.37 65.43 37.50
CA LEU A 460 -34.65 66.31 38.43
C LEU A 460 -34.79 67.79 38.02
N MET A 461 -34.58 68.10 36.74
CA MET A 461 -34.72 69.46 36.23
C MET A 461 -36.16 69.99 36.29
N ALA A 462 -37.17 69.15 36.08
CA ALA A 462 -38.57 69.52 36.21
C ALA A 462 -38.92 69.87 37.66
N GLN A 463 -38.46 69.06 38.63
CA GLN A 463 -38.68 69.28 40.05
C GLN A 463 -37.97 70.55 40.56
N LEU A 464 -36.73 70.79 40.13
CA LEU A 464 -36.00 72.03 40.43
C LEU A 464 -36.67 73.28 39.81
N ARG A 465 -37.44 73.12 38.73
CA ARG A 465 -38.19 74.21 38.06
C ARG A 465 -39.60 74.43 38.62
N LEU A 466 -40.18 73.47 39.33
CA LEU A 466 -41.45 73.66 40.03
C LEU A 466 -41.27 74.40 41.36
N ASP A 467 -40.10 74.26 41.99
CA ASP A 467 -39.79 74.88 43.29
C ASP A 467 -39.36 76.37 43.17
N LYS A 468 -40.08 77.13 42.34
CA LYS A 468 -39.77 78.51 41.92
C LYS A 468 -39.77 79.56 43.04
N ALA A 469 -40.08 79.21 44.29
CA ALA A 469 -40.35 80.19 45.34
C ALA A 469 -39.27 80.30 46.43
N GLN A 470 -38.28 79.40 46.54
CA GLN A 470 -37.22 79.51 47.56
C GLN A 470 -35.85 79.11 47.01
N ARG A 471 -34.78 79.74 47.53
CA ARG A 471 -33.39 79.37 47.23
C ARG A 471 -33.20 77.86 47.43
N ALA A 472 -32.51 77.21 46.49
CA ALA A 472 -32.24 75.77 46.46
C ALA A 472 -32.02 75.17 47.86
N SER A 473 -32.82 74.17 48.22
CA SER A 473 -32.71 73.49 49.51
C SER A 473 -31.37 72.77 49.63
N PRO A 474 -30.77 72.63 50.84
CA PRO A 474 -29.63 71.74 51.07
C PRO A 474 -29.91 70.28 50.64
N GLY A 475 -31.18 69.88 50.55
CA GLY A 475 -31.60 68.59 49.96
C GLY A 475 -31.35 68.50 48.45
N ASP A 476 -31.64 69.57 47.71
CA ASP A 476 -31.48 69.64 46.26
C ASP A 476 -30.02 69.65 45.84
N GLN A 477 -29.16 70.36 46.59
CA GLN A 477 -27.71 70.35 46.38
C GLN A 477 -27.12 68.95 46.58
N ARG A 478 -27.52 68.23 47.64
CA ARG A 478 -27.08 66.84 47.88
C ARG A 478 -27.59 65.88 46.81
N ARG A 479 -28.79 66.12 46.29
CA ARG A 479 -29.38 65.32 45.22
C ARG A 479 -28.67 65.55 43.89
N LEU A 480 -28.40 66.80 43.51
CA LEU A 480 -27.60 67.13 42.33
C LEU A 480 -26.18 66.56 42.40
N HIS A 481 -25.54 66.64 43.57
CA HIS A 481 -24.21 66.04 43.79
C HIS A 481 -24.21 64.53 43.53
N ARG A 482 -25.25 63.80 43.97
CA ARG A 482 -25.41 62.37 43.65
C ARG A 482 -25.53 62.10 42.15
N TYR A 483 -26.22 62.95 41.39
CA TYR A 483 -26.36 62.79 39.94
C TYR A 483 -25.03 63.05 39.20
N LEU A 484 -24.26 64.05 39.63
CA LEU A 484 -22.91 64.29 39.08
C LEU A 484 -21.96 63.12 39.39
N GLN A 485 -22.05 62.55 40.59
CA GLN A 485 -21.28 61.36 40.95
C GLN A 485 -21.73 60.12 40.16
N ARG A 486 -23.04 59.95 39.91
CA ARG A 486 -23.57 58.89 39.04
C ARG A 486 -23.11 59.05 37.59
N LEU A 487 -23.11 60.26 37.03
CA LEU A 487 -22.60 60.51 35.67
C LEU A 487 -21.11 60.10 35.58
N ALA A 488 -20.28 60.54 36.53
CA ALA A 488 -18.85 60.24 36.55
C ALA A 488 -18.53 58.75 36.77
N SER A 489 -19.40 58.02 37.48
CA SER A 489 -19.18 56.59 37.78
C SER A 489 -19.80 55.65 36.74
N GLU A 490 -21.00 55.96 36.24
CA GLU A 490 -21.74 55.09 35.34
C GLU A 490 -21.35 55.30 33.86
N PHE A 491 -20.94 56.53 33.51
CA PHE A 491 -20.59 56.97 32.15
C PHE A 491 -19.28 57.78 32.10
N PRO A 492 -18.15 57.24 32.60
CA PRO A 492 -16.86 57.90 32.50
C PRO A 492 -16.38 58.00 31.04
N ALA A 493 -15.48 58.96 30.76
CA ALA A 493 -14.98 59.24 29.42
C ALA A 493 -14.27 58.02 28.79
N GLU A 494 -13.58 57.23 29.61
CA GLU A 494 -12.91 56.00 29.20
C GLU A 494 -13.92 54.96 28.69
N LYS A 495 -15.09 54.84 29.34
CA LYS A 495 -16.14 53.89 28.95
C LYS A 495 -16.84 54.30 27.66
N LEU A 496 -17.07 55.59 27.45
CA LEU A 496 -17.57 56.12 26.17
C LEU A 496 -16.58 55.87 25.04
N THR A 497 -15.29 56.10 25.30
CA THR A 497 -14.23 55.84 24.31
C THR A 497 -14.14 54.35 23.98
N ALA A 498 -14.21 53.48 24.98
CA ALA A 498 -14.23 52.04 24.79
C ALA A 498 -15.45 51.58 23.98
N MET A 499 -16.65 52.08 24.29
CA MET A 499 -17.87 51.77 23.54
C MET A 499 -17.75 52.19 22.08
N ARG A 500 -17.26 53.41 21.81
CA ARG A 500 -17.02 53.88 20.43
C ARG A 500 -16.07 52.97 19.65
N LEU A 501 -14.99 52.52 20.30
CA LEU A 501 -14.03 51.60 19.68
C LEU A 501 -14.65 50.23 19.40
N GLN A 502 -15.48 49.72 20.32
CA GLN A 502 -16.22 48.48 20.12
C GLN A 502 -17.18 48.56 18.93
N VAL A 503 -17.95 49.65 18.82
CA VAL A 503 -18.85 49.89 17.66
C VAL A 503 -18.06 50.03 16.36
N ALA A 504 -16.97 50.79 16.36
CA ALA A 504 -16.09 50.91 15.20
C ALA A 504 -15.41 49.59 14.80
N SER A 505 -15.35 48.63 15.74
CA SER A 505 -14.78 47.31 15.50
C SER A 505 -15.77 46.29 14.99
N LEU A 506 -17.07 46.59 14.86
CA LEU A 506 -18.06 45.65 14.31
C LEU A 506 -17.74 45.30 12.86
N SER A 507 -17.95 44.04 12.45
CA SER A 507 -17.70 43.63 11.06
C SER A 507 -18.79 44.07 10.08
N TRP A 508 -20.00 44.37 10.57
CA TRP A 508 -21.11 44.83 9.74
C TRP A 508 -21.14 46.35 9.61
N GLU A 509 -21.17 46.82 8.37
CA GLU A 509 -21.17 48.25 8.07
C GLU A 509 -22.49 48.91 8.50
N GLY A 510 -22.41 50.04 9.21
CA GLY A 510 -23.57 50.84 9.63
C GLY A 510 -24.32 50.33 10.87
N LEU A 511 -24.28 49.03 11.19
CA LEU A 511 -24.97 48.50 12.37
C LEU A 511 -24.38 49.05 13.68
N GLY A 512 -25.25 49.59 14.54
CA GLY A 512 -24.87 50.16 15.83
C GLY A 512 -24.32 51.60 15.79
N GLN A 513 -24.04 52.17 14.62
CA GLN A 513 -23.56 53.55 14.49
C GLN A 513 -24.65 54.54 14.91
N ASP A 514 -25.88 54.36 14.45
CA ASP A 514 -27.01 55.22 14.81
C ASP A 514 -27.32 55.18 16.32
N LEU A 515 -27.27 53.97 16.91
CA LEU A 515 -27.46 53.77 18.35
C LEU A 515 -26.37 54.46 19.17
N TRP A 516 -25.13 54.45 18.66
CA TRP A 516 -24.01 55.12 19.29
C TRP A 516 -24.14 56.64 19.22
N GLU A 517 -24.50 57.20 18.06
CA GLU A 517 -24.73 58.63 17.93
C GLU A 517 -25.90 59.09 18.84
N GLU A 518 -27.00 58.33 18.93
CA GLU A 518 -28.08 58.63 19.88
C GLU A 518 -27.59 58.63 21.33
N ALA A 519 -26.77 57.64 21.73
CA ALA A 519 -26.21 57.57 23.08
C ALA A 519 -25.25 58.73 23.38
N ARG A 520 -24.48 59.16 22.38
CA ARG A 520 -23.57 60.30 22.47
C ARG A 520 -24.35 61.60 22.64
N GLU A 521 -25.37 61.83 21.82
CA GLU A 521 -26.26 62.99 21.93
C GLU A 521 -26.92 63.03 23.31
N ARG A 522 -27.51 61.91 23.76
CA ARG A 522 -28.09 61.77 25.11
C ARG A 522 -27.09 62.11 26.22
N HIS A 523 -25.84 61.67 26.09
CA HIS A 523 -24.79 61.98 27.07
C HIS A 523 -24.44 63.47 27.09
N GLU A 524 -24.35 64.11 25.92
CA GLU A 524 -24.16 65.56 25.82
C GLU A 524 -25.35 66.32 26.44
N GLU A 525 -26.58 65.90 26.16
CA GLU A 525 -27.81 66.46 26.76
C GLU A 525 -27.80 66.36 28.29
N ILE A 526 -27.47 65.19 28.84
CA ILE A 526 -27.32 64.99 30.29
C ILE A 526 -26.33 65.98 30.89
N GLN A 527 -25.16 66.16 30.25
CA GLN A 527 -24.17 67.13 30.71
C GLN A 527 -24.75 68.57 30.69
N THR A 528 -25.51 68.93 29.67
CA THR A 528 -26.15 70.26 29.62
C THR A 528 -27.23 70.43 30.69
N LEU A 529 -28.04 69.40 30.96
CA LEU A 529 -29.08 69.43 32.00
C LEU A 529 -28.46 69.59 33.39
N LEU A 530 -27.41 68.83 33.69
CA LEU A 530 -26.73 68.91 34.99
C LEU A 530 -25.94 70.22 35.15
N LYS A 531 -25.34 70.76 34.08
CA LYS A 531 -24.75 72.11 34.09
C LYS A 531 -25.80 73.19 34.37
N LYS A 532 -26.99 73.08 33.76
CA LYS A 532 -28.12 73.98 34.03
C LYS A 532 -28.60 73.83 35.47
N ALA A 533 -28.71 72.62 36.01
CA ALA A 533 -29.09 72.37 37.40
C ALA A 533 -28.10 73.00 38.39
N LEU A 534 -26.79 72.90 38.12
CA LEU A 534 -25.72 73.55 38.90
C LEU A 534 -25.89 75.08 38.94
N ALA A 535 -26.30 75.69 37.82
CA ALA A 535 -26.57 77.12 37.78
C ALA A 535 -27.81 77.54 38.59
N HIS A 536 -28.80 76.65 38.77
CA HIS A 536 -29.98 76.88 39.61
C HIS A 536 -29.69 76.65 41.11
N CYS A 537 -28.67 75.85 41.43
CA CYS A 537 -28.24 75.53 42.79
C CYS A 537 -26.77 75.93 43.01
N PRO A 538 -26.40 77.23 42.93
CA PRO A 538 -25.02 77.65 43.11
C PRO A 538 -24.54 77.28 44.51
N HIS A 539 -23.33 76.73 44.57
CA HIS A 539 -22.65 76.43 45.81
C HIS A 539 -22.50 77.72 46.64
N PRO A 540 -22.74 77.74 47.96
CA PRO A 540 -22.46 78.93 48.76
C PRO A 540 -20.95 79.19 48.74
N ALA A 541 -20.52 80.23 48.04
CA ALA A 541 -19.15 80.69 48.07
C ALA A 541 -18.93 81.57 49.32
N GLY A 542 -18.19 81.05 50.29
CA GLY A 542 -17.29 81.84 51.12
C GLY A 542 -17.67 82.04 52.60
N LEU A 543 -16.87 81.46 53.48
CA LEU A 543 -16.40 82.15 54.70
C LEU A 543 -14.86 82.20 54.65
N PRO A 544 -14.21 83.32 55.07
CA PRO A 544 -12.77 83.51 54.91
C PRO A 544 -11.95 82.86 56.04
N SER A 545 -10.73 82.51 55.65
CA SER A 545 -9.54 82.07 56.38
C SER A 545 -9.32 82.53 57.83
N HIS A 546 -8.68 81.68 58.64
CA HIS A 546 -7.38 82.00 59.26
C HIS A 546 -6.53 80.75 59.61
N PRO A 547 -5.19 80.90 59.74
CA PRO A 547 -4.18 79.86 59.65
C PRO A 547 -3.60 79.41 61.02
N ALA A 548 -2.51 78.64 60.97
CA ALA A 548 -1.66 78.03 62.03
C ALA A 548 -2.06 76.57 62.30
N GLY A 549 -1.23 75.59 61.92
CA GLY A 549 0.07 75.28 62.55
C GLY A 549 -0.19 74.07 63.46
N ARG A 550 0.63 73.02 63.57
CA ARG A 550 2.05 72.82 63.33
C ARG A 550 2.30 71.30 63.57
N GLU A 551 3.25 70.74 62.83
CA GLU A 551 4.19 69.62 63.13
C GLU A 551 3.77 68.52 64.13
N LEU A 552 4.02 67.24 63.87
CA LEU A 552 5.37 66.64 63.85
C LEU A 552 5.29 65.33 63.04
N ARG A 553 6.16 65.13 62.03
CA ARG A 553 7.52 64.55 62.15
C ARG A 553 7.42 63.05 62.46
N GLY A 554 8.03 62.13 61.73
CA GLY A 554 8.96 62.13 60.60
C GLY A 554 9.10 60.64 60.21
N ALA A 555 9.99 60.17 59.37
CA ALA A 555 11.05 60.73 58.56
C ALA A 555 11.28 59.66 57.46
N ALA A 556 11.54 60.07 56.22
CA ALA A 556 12.86 59.96 55.56
C ALA A 556 13.36 58.51 55.41
N ALA A 557 13.89 58.06 54.27
CA ALA A 557 14.73 58.79 53.33
C ALA A 557 14.66 58.09 51.95
N LYS A 558 14.53 58.88 50.88
CA LYS A 558 15.57 59.20 49.88
C LYS A 558 16.07 58.02 49.05
N GLY A 559 15.94 58.20 47.74
CA GLY A 559 16.78 57.52 46.76
C GLY A 559 16.29 57.76 45.35
N GLN A 560 16.65 58.92 44.78
CA GLN A 560 16.44 59.32 43.39
C GLN A 560 16.81 58.25 42.36
N GLY A 561 16.14 58.30 41.21
CA GLY A 561 16.89 58.26 39.95
C GLY A 561 16.25 57.51 38.78
N LEU A 562 15.49 58.27 37.99
CA LEU A 562 15.54 58.32 36.51
C LEU A 562 15.09 57.11 35.67
N ASN A 563 14.14 57.44 34.79
CA ASN A 563 14.00 57.05 33.38
C ASN A 563 13.80 55.57 33.02
N GLY A 564 12.88 55.36 32.07
CA GLY A 564 12.98 54.24 31.13
C GLY A 564 11.68 53.50 30.91
N GLU A 565 10.94 54.00 29.94
CA GLU A 565 9.90 53.31 29.18
C GLU A 565 10.41 51.99 28.55
N VAL A 566 9.48 51.14 28.08
CA VAL A 566 9.62 50.11 27.01
C VAL A 566 9.41 48.62 27.41
N THR A 567 8.19 48.18 27.08
CA THR A 567 7.72 46.93 26.43
C THR A 567 7.81 45.51 27.06
N TYR A 568 6.63 44.86 26.99
CA TYR A 568 6.31 43.47 26.58
C TYR A 568 7.31 42.33 26.83
N ARG A 569 6.83 41.25 27.48
CA ARG A 569 6.42 39.96 26.84
C ARG A 569 6.48 38.77 27.82
N GLY A 570 5.40 37.98 27.85
CA GLY A 570 5.36 36.54 28.21
C GLY A 570 5.48 36.23 29.70
N ARG A 571 5.01 35.10 30.22
CA ARG A 571 4.70 33.80 29.62
C ARG A 571 3.76 33.04 30.59
N TRP A 572 2.99 32.13 30.00
CA TRP A 572 2.16 31.12 30.65
C TRP A 572 2.99 30.10 31.44
N ASP A 573 2.57 29.83 32.69
CA ASP A 573 3.04 28.68 33.45
C ASP A 573 1.94 27.59 33.50
N LEU A 574 2.33 26.40 33.07
CA LEU A 574 1.71 25.11 33.35
C LEU A 574 1.89 24.73 34.83
N PRO A 575 1.20 23.67 35.27
CA PRO A 575 1.96 22.64 35.97
C PRO A 575 1.75 21.23 35.39
N LEU A 576 2.87 20.52 35.42
CA LEU A 576 3.14 19.14 35.06
C LEU A 576 2.83 18.22 36.26
N GLN A 577 2.33 17.01 36.02
CA GLN A 577 2.68 15.87 36.86
C GLN A 577 2.66 14.56 36.05
N ASP A 578 3.86 13.98 35.88
CA ASP A 578 4.15 12.60 35.49
C ASP A 578 3.74 11.63 36.64
N SER A 579 3.74 10.29 36.57
CA SER A 579 4.51 9.34 35.76
C SER A 579 3.99 7.88 35.90
N LEU A 580 4.45 7.02 34.97
CA LEU A 580 4.78 5.57 35.07
C LEU A 580 3.64 4.53 35.01
N GLY A 581 3.73 3.45 34.21
CA GLY A 581 4.80 2.94 33.34
C GLY A 581 4.44 1.59 32.69
N LEU A 582 5.17 1.27 31.60
CA LEU A 582 5.58 -0.03 31.01
C LEU A 582 4.55 -1.20 30.94
N ASP A 583 4.40 -1.98 29.86
CA ASP A 583 5.47 -2.61 29.06
C ASP A 583 4.92 -3.41 27.84
N ARG A 584 5.82 -3.71 26.89
CA ARG A 584 5.85 -4.82 25.90
C ARG A 584 5.02 -4.78 24.59
N LEU A 585 5.77 -4.54 23.51
CA LEU A 585 5.51 -5.04 22.16
C LEU A 585 5.61 -6.57 22.06
N PRO A 586 4.82 -7.24 21.20
CA PRO A 586 5.17 -8.54 20.65
C PRO A 586 5.98 -8.41 19.35
N LYS A 587 6.95 -9.32 19.25
CA LYS A 587 7.86 -9.56 18.13
C LYS A 587 7.14 -10.11 16.90
N SER A 588 7.79 -9.89 15.77
CA SER A 588 7.64 -10.61 14.51
C SER A 588 7.71 -12.13 14.69
N CYS A 589 6.63 -12.82 14.32
CA CYS A 589 6.67 -14.13 13.71
C CYS A 589 6.16 -13.95 12.27
N TRP A 590 6.67 -14.79 11.36
CA TRP A 590 6.61 -14.76 9.90
C TRP A 590 7.88 -14.20 9.25
#